data_AF-A0A523TUI8-F1
#
_entry.id   AF-A0A523TUI8-F1
#
_cell.length_a   1.000
_cell.length_b   1.000
_cell.length_c   1.000
_cell.angle_alpha   90.00
_cell.angle_beta   90.00
_cell.angle_gamma   90.00
#
_symmetry.space_group_name_H-M   'P 1'
#
loop_
_entity.id
_entity.type
_entity.pdbx_description
1 polymer ?
#
loop_
_entity_poly.entity_id
_entity_poly.type
_entity_poly.pdbx_seq_one_letter_code
_entity_poly.pdbx_strand_id
1 'polypeptide(L)'
;MRNVISTILIVLLAAGSSLGGQRRKSSVDPEVIRAELKRQAERAFEAGRWQDCIDLSQRCLETWPVPEIGLTDEIALRMGVSHLKLGNLAEAGSYLTRVITRLNPEYAEAYAYRAVVHAKIGLRHRVRADLLSAAELGFDVIGFAENSGEKTLSGLAKDTAFVLEVFEKEKFEFKSLRHDPFACPLENTSVTKEVESEKLSPEEQERLVDEGRRLLNELGILMDKFERGREELPELEEKYNRLREIIAKENGFSDLAGELREIKRQVATFESSDVSRRIIRKRFIKEGEDILRRMNSHLDEGAYKNVYALRGALDRHVRGSRGADFKDVSKWLTGQGDVLSAKAKLREEFSSLDLKITGVILPEPGRQARYLEKLGKLERELEETGKRPGCSQKEVDKLAGRIEYYRERIRPRSVIINNRVYGPGSMIFGQAGLELVKLDRDFAYFDFKGEKMRLNLPKVLSPIVKDE
;
A
#
# COMPACT_ATOMS: atom_id res chain seq x y z
N MET A 1 -18.60 34.93 33.37
CA MET A 1 -17.25 35.44 33.74
C MET A 1 -16.09 34.53 33.34
N ARG A 2 -16.21 33.18 33.32
CA ARG A 2 -15.11 32.29 32.85
C ARG A 2 -14.75 32.40 31.36
N ASN A 3 -15.69 32.75 30.48
CA ASN A 3 -15.41 32.87 29.03
C ASN A 3 -14.65 34.15 28.64
N VAL A 4 -14.62 35.18 29.49
CA VAL A 4 -13.92 36.45 29.20
C VAL A 4 -12.42 36.33 29.46
N ILE A 5 -12.01 35.47 30.40
CA ILE A 5 -10.60 35.27 30.77
C ILE A 5 -9.84 34.50 29.67
N SER A 6 -10.50 33.61 28.92
CA SER A 6 -9.85 32.84 27.85
C SER A 6 -9.58 33.66 26.59
N THR A 7 -10.44 34.64 26.28
CA THR A 7 -10.26 35.52 25.11
C THR A 7 -9.16 36.56 25.32
N ILE A 8 -8.97 37.02 26.58
CA ILE A 8 -7.92 37.99 26.93
C ILE A 8 -6.52 37.37 26.82
N LEU A 9 -6.37 36.06 27.06
CA LEU A 9 -5.06 35.40 26.97
C LEU A 9 -4.56 35.26 25.51
N ILE A 10 -5.46 35.18 24.54
CA ILE A 10 -5.11 35.04 23.10
C ILE A 10 -4.82 36.41 22.46
N VAL A 11 -5.51 37.47 22.86
CA VAL A 11 -5.27 38.83 22.33
C VAL A 11 -3.93 39.42 22.81
N LEU A 12 -3.44 39.03 23.99
CA LEU A 12 -2.13 39.49 24.51
C LEU A 12 -0.91 38.83 23.83
N LEU A 13 -1.09 37.80 23.01
CA LEU A 13 0.00 37.18 22.24
C LEU A 13 0.17 37.77 20.84
N ALA A 14 -0.82 38.50 20.31
CA ALA A 14 -0.79 39.07 18.97
C ALA A 14 -0.42 40.58 18.92
N ALA A 15 -0.54 41.31 20.04
CA ALA A 15 -0.21 42.73 20.12
C ALA A 15 1.00 42.98 21.02
N GLY A 16 2.20 43.02 20.44
CA GLY A 16 3.45 43.17 21.18
C GLY A 16 4.55 43.89 20.41
N SER A 17 4.22 45.02 19.79
CA SER A 17 5.22 45.96 19.27
C SER A 17 5.53 47.02 20.32
N SER A 18 6.83 47.20 20.60
CA SER A 18 7.43 48.38 21.24
C SER A 18 7.06 48.65 22.70
N LEU A 19 7.88 48.13 23.63
CA LEU A 19 8.41 48.88 24.78
C LEU A 19 9.51 48.03 25.44
N GLY A 20 10.72 48.57 25.46
CA GLY A 20 11.94 47.92 25.92
C GLY A 20 11.92 47.63 27.42
N GLY A 21 11.66 46.39 27.77
CA GLY A 21 11.92 45.83 29.09
C GLY A 21 12.17 44.34 28.92
N GLN A 22 13.31 43.84 29.44
CA GLN A 22 13.62 42.41 29.50
C GLN A 22 12.59 41.68 30.38
N ARG A 23 11.39 41.44 29.84
CA ARG A 23 10.44 40.48 30.41
C ARG A 23 11.03 39.11 30.19
N ARG A 24 11.37 38.43 31.30
CA ARG A 24 11.54 36.99 31.34
C ARG A 24 10.34 36.38 30.62
N LYS A 25 10.54 35.86 29.40
CA LYS A 25 9.54 35.05 28.72
C LYS A 25 9.34 33.84 29.62
N SER A 26 8.27 33.84 30.41
CA SER A 26 7.78 32.62 31.03
C SER A 26 7.40 31.71 29.87
N SER A 27 8.32 30.84 29.46
CA SER A 27 8.07 29.84 28.43
C SER A 27 7.02 28.90 28.99
N VAL A 28 5.76 29.12 28.61
CA VAL A 28 4.71 28.14 28.85
C VAL A 28 5.14 26.87 28.13
N ASP A 29 5.09 25.76 28.84
CA ASP A 29 5.47 24.46 28.30
C ASP A 29 4.67 24.16 27.02
N PRO A 30 5.35 23.86 25.88
CA PRO A 30 4.68 23.49 24.63
C PRO A 30 3.70 22.32 24.77
N GLU A 31 3.88 21.41 25.74
CA GLU A 31 2.91 20.34 26.04
C GLU A 31 1.58 20.88 26.57
N VAL A 32 1.61 21.91 27.42
CA VAL A 32 0.41 22.53 27.97
C VAL A 32 -0.38 23.22 26.86
N ILE A 33 0.31 23.91 25.95
CA ILE A 33 -0.30 24.56 24.78
C ILE A 33 -0.95 23.50 23.88
N ARG A 34 -0.27 22.38 23.62
CA ARG A 34 -0.77 21.26 22.81
C ARG A 34 -2.02 20.64 23.40
N ALA A 35 -1.99 20.30 24.69
CA ALA A 35 -3.13 19.71 25.37
C ALA A 35 -4.36 20.63 25.32
N GLU A 36 -4.16 21.94 25.46
CA GLU A 36 -5.25 22.91 25.37
C GLU A 36 -5.80 23.04 23.93
N LEU A 37 -4.94 23.14 22.92
CA LEU A 37 -5.38 23.17 21.51
C LEU A 37 -6.14 21.89 21.13
N LYS A 38 -5.69 20.71 21.60
CA LYS A 38 -6.40 19.44 21.39
C LYS A 38 -7.81 19.46 21.99
N ARG A 39 -7.96 19.95 23.23
CA ARG A 39 -9.28 20.10 23.88
C ARG A 39 -10.16 21.12 23.17
N GLN A 40 -9.59 22.22 22.68
CA GLN A 40 -10.36 23.22 21.94
C GLN A 40 -10.84 22.67 20.60
N ALA A 41 -9.98 21.95 19.87
CA ALA A 41 -10.34 21.28 18.62
C ALA A 41 -11.47 20.25 18.85
N GLU A 42 -11.38 19.47 19.93
CA GLU A 42 -12.44 18.53 20.34
C GLU A 42 -13.78 19.23 20.59
N ARG A 43 -13.79 20.31 21.38
CA ARG A 43 -15.01 21.09 21.62
C ARG A 43 -15.57 21.71 20.34
N ALA A 44 -14.70 22.15 19.42
CA ALA A 44 -15.13 22.67 18.13
C ALA A 44 -15.76 21.58 17.26
N PHE A 45 -15.17 20.37 17.27
CA PHE A 45 -15.70 19.19 16.59
C PHE A 45 -17.07 18.79 17.12
N GLU A 46 -17.23 18.65 18.44
CA GLU A 46 -18.50 18.33 19.10
C GLU A 46 -19.58 19.40 18.84
N ALA A 47 -19.18 20.67 18.75
CA ALA A 47 -20.08 21.78 18.45
C ALA A 47 -20.41 21.91 16.94
N GLY A 48 -19.87 21.05 16.07
CA GLY A 48 -20.05 21.13 14.63
C GLY A 48 -19.38 22.34 13.97
N ARG A 49 -18.44 23.00 14.64
CA ARG A 49 -17.63 24.09 14.08
C ARG A 49 -16.42 23.50 13.36
N TRP A 50 -16.68 22.93 12.19
CA TRP A 50 -15.71 22.13 11.43
C TRP A 50 -14.46 22.92 11.04
N GLN A 51 -14.61 24.17 10.61
CA GLN A 51 -13.46 25.02 10.24
C GLN A 51 -12.57 25.32 11.45
N ASP A 52 -13.18 25.73 12.58
CA ASP A 52 -12.44 25.97 13.84
C ASP A 52 -11.68 24.70 14.28
N CYS A 53 -12.30 23.52 14.13
CA CYS A 53 -11.64 22.25 14.45
C CYS A 53 -10.39 22.05 13.59
N ILE A 54 -10.48 22.27 12.27
CA ILE A 54 -9.34 22.14 11.35
C ILE A 54 -8.23 23.11 11.74
N ASP A 55 -8.56 24.38 11.96
CA ASP A 55 -7.58 25.42 12.30
C ASP A 55 -6.88 25.13 13.63
N LEU A 56 -7.65 24.73 14.65
CA LEU A 56 -7.11 24.37 15.97
C LEU A 56 -6.25 23.10 15.92
N SER A 57 -6.67 22.09 15.15
CA SER A 57 -5.89 20.88 14.91
C SER A 57 -4.58 21.18 14.17
N GLN A 58 -4.61 22.04 13.14
CA GLN A 58 -3.41 22.43 12.40
C GLN A 58 -2.43 23.22 13.30
N ARG A 59 -2.93 24.17 14.09
CA ARG A 59 -2.11 24.88 15.08
C ARG A 59 -1.51 23.91 16.11
N CYS A 60 -2.26 22.89 16.52
CA CYS A 60 -1.73 21.85 17.39
C CYS A 60 -0.55 21.10 16.74
N LEU A 61 -0.62 20.81 15.43
CA LEU A 61 0.48 20.15 14.70
C LEU A 61 1.71 21.06 14.52
N GLU A 62 1.51 22.36 14.31
CA GLU A 62 2.60 23.35 14.15
C GLU A 62 3.45 23.52 15.42
N THR A 63 2.88 23.22 16.60
CA THR A 63 3.67 23.25 17.85
C THR A 63 4.65 22.08 17.98
N TRP A 64 4.61 21.08 17.08
CA TRP A 64 5.56 19.98 17.08
C TRP A 64 6.83 20.32 16.28
N PRO A 65 8.03 19.98 16.79
CA PRO A 65 9.29 20.20 16.06
C PRO A 65 9.37 19.40 14.75
N VAL A 66 8.60 18.30 14.65
CA VAL A 66 8.39 17.53 13.43
C VAL A 66 6.88 17.28 13.29
N PRO A 67 6.20 17.94 12.34
CA PRO A 67 4.73 17.88 12.21
C PRO A 67 4.17 16.45 12.04
N GLU A 68 4.97 15.55 11.47
CA GLU A 68 4.57 14.17 11.19
C GLU A 68 4.50 13.28 12.44
N ILE A 69 5.28 13.61 13.48
CA ILE A 69 5.28 12.90 14.78
C ILE A 69 4.07 13.34 15.62
N GLY A 70 3.60 14.58 15.42
CA GLY A 70 2.52 15.16 16.21
C GLY A 70 1.10 14.79 15.78
N LEU A 71 0.96 14.15 14.61
CA LEU A 71 -0.34 13.74 14.11
C LEU A 71 -0.79 12.43 14.76
N THR A 72 -1.56 12.53 15.84
CA THR A 72 -2.26 11.40 16.44
C THR A 72 -3.44 10.96 15.56
N ASP A 73 -3.83 9.69 15.64
CA ASP A 73 -5.00 9.11 14.98
C ASP A 73 -6.29 9.91 15.25
N GLU A 74 -6.56 10.31 16.50
CA GLU A 74 -7.73 11.12 16.86
C GLU A 74 -7.78 12.49 16.14
N ILE A 75 -6.65 13.21 16.10
CA ILE A 75 -6.56 14.50 15.41
C ILE A 75 -6.76 14.32 13.90
N ALA A 76 -6.09 13.34 13.30
CA ALA A 76 -6.24 13.03 11.89
C ALA A 76 -7.69 12.63 11.53
N LEU A 77 -8.34 11.84 12.37
CA LEU A 77 -9.75 11.47 12.21
C LEU A 77 -10.63 12.72 12.25
N ARG A 78 -10.50 13.56 13.29
CA ARG A 78 -11.31 14.79 13.44
C ARG A 78 -11.12 15.74 12.27
N MET A 79 -9.88 15.90 11.78
CA MET A 79 -9.61 16.68 10.57
C MET A 79 -10.29 16.05 9.35
N GLY A 80 -10.13 14.75 9.14
CA GLY A 80 -10.75 14.03 8.02
C GLY A 80 -12.28 14.17 8.01
N VAL A 81 -12.93 14.01 9.16
CA VAL A 81 -14.38 14.18 9.31
C VAL A 81 -14.79 15.64 9.13
N SER A 82 -14.04 16.60 9.66
CA SER A 82 -14.33 18.03 9.49
C SER A 82 -14.24 18.44 8.01
N HIS A 83 -13.20 17.99 7.28
CA HIS A 83 -13.09 18.19 5.84
C HIS A 83 -14.26 17.54 5.08
N LEU A 84 -14.66 16.32 5.46
CA LEU A 84 -15.81 15.64 4.87
C LEU A 84 -17.10 16.45 5.06
N LYS A 85 -17.33 17.02 6.26
CA LYS A 85 -18.50 17.86 6.55
C LYS A 85 -18.52 19.18 5.80
N LEU A 86 -17.34 19.73 5.47
CA LEU A 86 -17.18 20.91 4.62
C LEU A 86 -17.22 20.62 3.11
N GLY A 87 -17.27 19.34 2.70
CA GLY A 87 -17.26 18.94 1.29
C GLY A 87 -15.86 18.86 0.65
N ASN A 88 -14.80 18.99 1.45
CA ASN A 88 -13.41 18.87 1.02
C ASN A 88 -13.01 17.38 0.93
N LEU A 89 -13.54 16.68 -0.08
CA LEU A 89 -13.49 15.20 -0.17
C LEU A 89 -12.07 14.64 -0.34
N ALA A 90 -11.19 15.37 -1.03
CA ALA A 90 -9.81 14.94 -1.28
C ALA A 90 -8.98 14.93 0.02
N GLU A 91 -9.04 16.02 0.77
CA GLU A 91 -8.38 16.17 2.07
C GLU A 91 -8.96 15.18 3.08
N ALA A 92 -10.29 15.03 3.11
CA ALA A 92 -10.95 14.05 3.96
C ALA A 92 -10.44 12.62 3.70
N GLY A 93 -10.42 12.20 2.43
CA GLY A 93 -9.93 10.89 2.03
C GLY A 93 -8.46 10.67 2.38
N SER A 94 -7.62 11.70 2.25
CA SER A 94 -6.20 11.67 2.61
C SER A 94 -5.99 11.46 4.10
N TYR A 95 -6.64 12.27 4.96
CA TYR A 95 -6.52 12.15 6.42
C TYR A 95 -7.04 10.81 6.92
N LEU A 96 -8.21 10.35 6.45
CA LEU A 96 -8.79 9.07 6.85
C LEU A 96 -7.91 7.89 6.40
N THR A 97 -7.35 7.95 5.19
CA THR A 97 -6.40 6.94 4.72
C THR A 97 -5.13 6.91 5.56
N ARG A 98 -4.64 8.08 6.01
CA ARG A 98 -3.48 8.17 6.89
C ARG A 98 -3.76 7.55 8.26
N VAL A 99 -4.96 7.75 8.83
CA VAL A 99 -5.38 7.06 10.07
C VAL A 99 -5.25 5.55 9.88
N ILE A 100 -5.89 5.01 8.84
CA ILE A 100 -5.94 3.57 8.56
C ILE A 100 -4.56 2.96 8.26
N THR A 101 -3.75 3.63 7.45
CA THR A 101 -2.51 3.02 6.91
C THR A 101 -1.27 3.28 7.75
N ARG A 102 -1.25 4.37 8.53
CA ARG A 102 -0.02 4.83 9.20
C ARG A 102 -0.15 5.03 10.70
N LEU A 103 -1.34 5.32 11.21
CA LEU A 103 -1.51 5.70 12.62
C LEU A 103 -2.13 4.55 13.42
N ASN A 104 -3.32 4.11 13.02
CA ASN A 104 -4.06 3.07 13.71
C ASN A 104 -4.95 2.29 12.72
N PRO A 105 -4.48 1.14 12.22
CA PRO A 105 -5.27 0.28 11.32
C PRO A 105 -6.52 -0.33 11.95
N GLU A 106 -6.66 -0.29 13.28
CA GLU A 106 -7.82 -0.82 13.99
C GLU A 106 -8.87 0.26 14.29
N TYR A 107 -8.67 1.49 13.80
CA TYR A 107 -9.60 2.60 14.00
C TYR A 107 -10.84 2.46 13.10
N ALA A 108 -11.80 1.67 13.54
CA ALA A 108 -12.98 1.29 12.76
C ALA A 108 -13.79 2.48 12.20
N GLU A 109 -13.93 3.55 12.99
CA GLU A 109 -14.63 4.76 12.58
C GLU A 109 -13.98 5.45 11.37
N ALA A 110 -12.65 5.35 11.19
CA ALA A 110 -11.96 5.90 10.04
C ALA A 110 -12.35 5.21 8.73
N TYR A 111 -12.57 3.89 8.76
CA TYR A 111 -13.09 3.13 7.62
C TYR A 111 -14.51 3.57 7.28
N ALA A 112 -15.38 3.69 8.29
CA ALA A 112 -16.76 4.12 8.10
C ALA A 112 -16.86 5.51 7.45
N TYR A 113 -16.09 6.50 7.93
CA TYR A 113 -16.08 7.83 7.28
C TYR A 113 -15.42 7.83 5.91
N ARG A 114 -14.42 6.97 5.65
CA ARG A 114 -13.83 6.85 4.31
C ARG A 114 -14.83 6.24 3.33
N ALA A 115 -15.69 5.33 3.79
CA ALA A 115 -16.82 4.83 3.00
C ALA A 115 -17.78 5.97 2.59
N VAL A 116 -18.03 6.95 3.48
CA VAL A 116 -18.82 8.14 3.13
C VAL A 116 -18.12 8.98 2.04
N VAL A 117 -16.80 9.19 2.15
CA VAL A 117 -16.02 9.87 1.10
C VAL A 117 -16.17 9.13 -0.23
N HIS A 118 -15.95 7.81 -0.24
CA HIS A 118 -16.09 6.95 -1.43
C HIS A 118 -17.50 7.01 -2.02
N ALA A 119 -18.54 7.05 -1.19
CA ALA A 119 -19.92 7.17 -1.64
C ALA A 119 -20.16 8.51 -2.35
N LYS A 120 -19.67 9.61 -1.79
CA LYS A 120 -19.80 10.96 -2.36
C LYS A 120 -19.07 11.12 -3.69
N ILE A 121 -17.97 10.39 -3.91
CA ILE A 121 -17.25 10.37 -5.19
C ILE A 121 -17.69 9.24 -6.15
N GLY A 122 -18.73 8.47 -5.79
CA GLY A 122 -19.32 7.45 -6.68
C GLY A 122 -18.62 6.08 -6.72
N LEU A 123 -17.66 5.81 -5.82
CA LEU A 123 -16.89 4.56 -5.79
C LEU A 123 -17.59 3.45 -4.99
N ARG A 124 -18.75 2.98 -5.48
CA ARG A 124 -19.63 2.02 -4.77
C ARG A 124 -18.93 0.75 -4.25
N HIS A 125 -18.02 0.17 -5.03
CA HIS A 125 -17.30 -1.04 -4.62
C HIS A 125 -16.40 -0.79 -3.40
N ARG A 126 -15.80 0.40 -3.29
CA ARG A 126 -14.97 0.76 -2.13
C ARG A 126 -15.81 1.11 -0.90
N VAL A 127 -17.03 1.62 -1.09
CA VAL A 127 -17.97 1.83 0.03
C VAL A 127 -18.22 0.51 0.76
N ARG A 128 -18.61 -0.54 0.03
CA ARG A 128 -18.87 -1.86 0.62
C ARG A 128 -17.64 -2.40 1.34
N ALA A 129 -16.46 -2.33 0.70
CA ALA A 129 -15.21 -2.84 1.27
C ALA A 129 -14.81 -2.12 2.58
N ASP A 130 -14.90 -0.79 2.61
CA ASP A 130 -14.58 -0.01 3.80
C ASP A 130 -15.60 -0.26 4.93
N LEU A 131 -16.90 -0.33 4.62
CA LEU A 131 -17.91 -0.66 5.63
C LEU A 131 -17.70 -2.07 6.20
N LEU A 132 -17.43 -3.08 5.38
CA LEU A 132 -17.14 -4.43 5.89
C LEU A 132 -15.88 -4.45 6.77
N SER A 133 -14.86 -3.67 6.43
CA SER A 133 -13.66 -3.53 7.26
C SER A 133 -13.98 -2.88 8.62
N ALA A 134 -14.90 -1.90 8.64
CA ALA A 134 -15.36 -1.30 9.90
C ALA A 134 -16.17 -2.31 10.76
N ALA A 135 -17.03 -3.11 10.13
CA ALA A 135 -17.79 -4.17 10.79
C ALA A 135 -16.88 -5.25 11.39
N GLU A 136 -15.82 -5.67 10.66
CA GLU A 136 -14.80 -6.60 11.17
C GLU A 136 -14.11 -6.12 12.46
N LEU A 137 -14.02 -4.79 12.62
CA LEU A 137 -13.46 -4.12 13.78
C LEU A 137 -14.51 -3.79 14.87
N GLY A 138 -15.75 -4.27 14.71
CA GLY A 138 -16.83 -4.13 15.70
C GLY A 138 -17.55 -2.79 15.69
N PHE A 139 -17.48 -2.03 14.60
CA PHE A 139 -18.23 -0.78 14.44
C PHE A 139 -19.65 -1.06 13.95
N ASP A 140 -20.66 -0.40 14.54
CA ASP A 140 -22.06 -0.50 14.12
C ASP A 140 -22.27 0.17 12.75
N VAL A 141 -22.02 -0.61 11.70
CA VAL A 141 -22.07 -0.17 10.32
C VAL A 141 -23.50 0.11 9.86
N ILE A 142 -24.46 -0.68 10.33
CA ILE A 142 -25.87 -0.55 9.92
C ILE A 142 -26.45 0.75 10.50
N GLY A 143 -26.31 0.95 11.81
CA GLY A 143 -26.75 2.18 12.47
C GLY A 143 -26.05 3.42 11.92
N PHE A 144 -24.74 3.33 11.63
CA PHE A 144 -24.02 4.42 10.99
C PHE A 144 -24.54 4.72 9.57
N ALA A 145 -24.75 3.69 8.74
CA ALA A 145 -25.19 3.84 7.37
C ALA A 145 -26.58 4.49 7.27
N GLU A 146 -27.51 4.11 8.16
CA GLU A 146 -28.85 4.71 8.26
C GLU A 146 -28.80 6.19 8.68
N ASN A 147 -27.93 6.53 9.64
CA ASN A 147 -27.82 7.90 10.18
C ASN A 147 -26.93 8.83 9.35
N SER A 148 -26.14 8.30 8.41
CA SER A 148 -25.17 9.08 7.63
C SER A 148 -25.80 10.14 6.71
N GLY A 149 -27.08 9.98 6.34
CA GLY A 149 -27.77 10.79 5.34
C GLY A 149 -27.32 10.55 3.89
N GLU A 150 -26.38 9.63 3.66
CA GLU A 150 -25.85 9.33 2.33
C GLU A 150 -26.68 8.21 1.67
N LYS A 151 -27.34 8.52 0.54
CA LYS A 151 -28.28 7.59 -0.11
C LYS A 151 -27.65 6.23 -0.43
N THR A 152 -26.40 6.22 -0.89
CA THR A 152 -25.66 4.99 -1.22
C THR A 152 -25.49 4.09 0.01
N LEU A 153 -25.17 4.66 1.18
CA LEU A 153 -25.01 3.89 2.42
C LEU A 153 -26.36 3.39 2.91
N SER A 154 -27.40 4.24 2.90
CA SER A 154 -28.76 3.83 3.29
C SER A 154 -29.33 2.73 2.39
N GLY A 155 -28.94 2.70 1.11
CA GLY A 155 -29.31 1.64 0.18
C GLY A 155 -28.62 0.32 0.52
N LEU A 156 -27.33 0.36 0.88
CA LEU A 156 -26.59 -0.81 1.36
C LEU A 156 -27.16 -1.35 2.68
N ALA A 157 -27.51 -0.48 3.63
CA ALA A 157 -28.10 -0.89 4.91
C ALA A 157 -29.45 -1.63 4.74
N LYS A 158 -30.15 -1.41 3.63
CA LYS A 158 -31.41 -2.09 3.27
C LYS A 158 -31.20 -3.33 2.40
N ASP A 159 -30.01 -3.53 1.85
CA ASP A 159 -29.66 -4.70 1.07
C ASP A 159 -29.42 -5.89 2.00
N THR A 160 -30.33 -6.86 1.95
CA THR A 160 -30.28 -8.07 2.78
C THR A 160 -28.96 -8.81 2.65
N ALA A 161 -28.36 -8.86 1.45
CA ALA A 161 -27.09 -9.56 1.27
C ALA A 161 -25.95 -8.86 2.00
N PHE A 162 -25.92 -7.53 1.95
CA PHE A 162 -24.92 -6.73 2.67
C PHE A 162 -25.08 -6.84 4.19
N VAL A 163 -26.32 -6.78 4.69
CA VAL A 163 -26.61 -6.93 6.13
C VAL A 163 -26.12 -8.28 6.66
N LEU A 164 -26.37 -9.37 5.92
CA LEU A 164 -25.88 -10.70 6.28
C LEU A 164 -24.35 -10.77 6.30
N GLU A 165 -23.67 -10.14 5.33
CA GLU A 165 -22.20 -10.05 5.34
C GLU A 165 -21.69 -9.27 6.55
N VAL A 166 -22.34 -8.16 6.92
CA VAL A 166 -21.98 -7.38 8.11
C VAL A 166 -22.10 -8.24 9.37
N PHE A 167 -23.19 -8.99 9.54
CA PHE A 167 -23.36 -9.88 10.69
C PHE A 167 -22.36 -11.04 10.74
N GLU A 168 -21.88 -11.53 9.59
CA GLU A 168 -20.81 -12.53 9.54
C GLU A 168 -19.46 -11.94 10.00
N LYS A 169 -19.23 -10.65 9.72
CA LYS A 169 -17.99 -9.94 10.02
C LYS A 169 -17.93 -9.37 11.43
N GLU A 170 -19.02 -8.80 11.90
CA GLU A 170 -19.18 -8.44 13.31
C GLU A 170 -19.09 -9.75 14.09
N LYS A 171 -17.93 -10.01 14.70
CA LYS A 171 -17.72 -11.16 15.57
C LYS A 171 -18.62 -11.01 16.80
N PHE A 172 -19.91 -11.25 16.65
CA PHE A 172 -20.84 -11.35 17.76
C PHE A 172 -20.38 -12.53 18.59
N GLU A 173 -19.64 -12.24 19.66
CA GLU A 173 -19.52 -13.16 20.76
C GLU A 173 -20.92 -13.28 21.38
N PHE A 174 -21.70 -14.27 20.93
CA PHE A 174 -22.95 -14.67 21.56
C PHE A 174 -22.66 -15.26 22.95
N LYS A 175 -22.12 -14.46 23.87
CA LYS A 175 -21.64 -14.93 25.17
C LYS A 175 -22.75 -15.20 26.19
N SER A 176 -24.04 -15.01 25.87
CA SER A 176 -25.11 -15.33 26.83
C SER A 176 -26.54 -15.38 26.28
N LEU A 177 -26.78 -15.96 25.11
CA LEU A 177 -28.15 -16.42 24.81
C LEU A 177 -28.40 -17.74 25.57
N ARG A 178 -29.04 -17.65 26.74
CA ARG A 178 -29.48 -18.83 27.54
C ARG A 178 -30.60 -19.64 26.89
N HIS A 179 -31.14 -19.14 25.79
CA HIS A 179 -32.10 -19.83 24.95
C HIS A 179 -31.55 -19.85 23.54
N ASP A 180 -31.45 -21.03 22.96
CA ASP A 180 -31.18 -21.21 21.54
C ASP A 180 -32.34 -20.59 20.75
N PRO A 181 -32.16 -19.44 20.09
CA PRO A 181 -33.23 -18.80 19.33
C PRO A 181 -33.64 -19.62 18.10
N PHE A 182 -32.91 -20.70 17.78
CA PHE A 182 -33.20 -21.63 16.70
C PHE A 182 -33.81 -22.96 17.17
N ALA A 183 -34.16 -23.10 18.46
CA ALA A 183 -35.01 -24.19 18.95
C ALA A 183 -36.50 -24.02 18.55
N CYS A 184 -36.76 -23.36 17.42
CA CYS A 184 -38.02 -23.47 16.69
C CYS A 184 -37.92 -24.71 15.79
N PRO A 185 -38.91 -25.62 15.79
CA PRO A 185 -38.94 -26.70 14.82
C PRO A 185 -39.03 -26.07 13.42
N LEU A 186 -37.89 -26.05 12.72
CA LEU A 186 -37.85 -25.65 11.32
C LEU A 186 -38.58 -26.72 10.53
N GLU A 187 -39.82 -26.45 10.16
CA GLU A 187 -40.46 -27.11 9.04
C GLU A 187 -39.54 -26.88 7.82
N ASN A 188 -39.06 -27.97 7.23
CA ASN A 188 -38.28 -27.97 6.00
C ASN A 188 -39.17 -27.47 4.84
N THR A 189 -39.47 -26.18 4.78
CA THR A 189 -39.92 -25.54 3.54
C THR A 189 -38.70 -25.36 2.66
N SER A 190 -38.43 -26.36 1.83
CA SER A 190 -37.64 -26.21 0.61
C SER A 190 -38.34 -25.21 -0.31
N VAL A 191 -38.22 -23.92 -0.01
CA VAL A 191 -38.56 -22.87 -0.96
C VAL A 191 -37.41 -22.80 -1.94
N THR A 192 -37.42 -23.69 -2.93
CA THR A 192 -36.89 -23.35 -4.24
C THR A 192 -37.63 -22.10 -4.68
N LYS A 193 -37.04 -20.92 -4.42
CA LYS A 193 -37.38 -19.74 -5.21
C LYS A 193 -36.99 -20.11 -6.62
N GLU A 194 -37.96 -20.60 -7.39
CA GLU A 194 -37.92 -20.52 -8.84
C GLU A 194 -37.64 -19.06 -9.13
N VAL A 195 -36.37 -18.75 -9.42
CA VAL A 195 -36.02 -17.50 -10.06
C VAL A 195 -36.77 -17.60 -11.37
N GLU A 196 -37.92 -16.95 -11.46
CA GLU A 196 -38.65 -16.78 -12.71
C GLU A 196 -37.65 -16.18 -13.69
N SER A 197 -37.04 -17.05 -14.49
CA SER A 197 -36.07 -16.66 -15.49
C SER A 197 -36.83 -15.78 -16.47
N GLU A 198 -36.57 -14.48 -16.41
CA GLU A 198 -37.16 -13.49 -17.29
C GLU A 198 -37.01 -13.99 -18.73
N LYS A 199 -38.14 -14.34 -19.36
CA LYS A 199 -38.13 -14.91 -20.71
C LYS A 199 -37.66 -13.82 -21.65
N LEU A 200 -36.48 -14.01 -22.24
CA LEU A 200 -35.90 -13.09 -23.21
C LEU A 200 -36.82 -12.96 -24.43
N SER A 201 -36.96 -11.75 -24.95
CA SER A 201 -37.69 -11.49 -26.19
C SER A 201 -37.06 -12.29 -27.35
N PRO A 202 -37.85 -12.80 -28.32
CA PRO A 202 -37.30 -13.46 -29.52
C PRO A 202 -36.24 -12.61 -30.25
N GLU A 203 -36.41 -11.29 -30.32
CA GLU A 203 -35.43 -10.38 -30.94
C GLU A 203 -34.11 -10.31 -30.15
N GLU A 204 -34.19 -10.37 -28.82
CA GLU A 204 -33.00 -10.39 -27.96
C GLU A 204 -32.27 -11.72 -28.06
N GLN A 205 -33.01 -12.82 -28.18
CA GLN A 205 -32.44 -14.14 -28.42
C GLN A 205 -31.67 -14.17 -29.74
N GLU A 206 -32.25 -13.65 -30.83
CA GLU A 206 -31.58 -13.57 -32.14
C GLU A 206 -30.30 -12.72 -32.08
N ARG A 207 -30.37 -11.53 -31.45
CA ARG A 207 -29.20 -10.66 -31.26
C ARG A 207 -28.07 -11.34 -30.49
N LEU A 208 -28.38 -12.08 -29.42
CA LEU A 208 -27.38 -12.78 -28.62
C LEU A 208 -26.73 -13.93 -29.39
N VAL A 209 -27.49 -14.62 -30.24
CA VAL A 209 -26.95 -15.68 -31.09
C VAL A 209 -26.03 -15.12 -32.18
N ASP A 210 -26.42 -14.01 -32.81
CA ASP A 210 -25.57 -13.32 -33.79
C ASP A 210 -24.30 -12.75 -33.16
N GLU A 211 -24.40 -12.15 -31.97
CA GLU A 211 -23.24 -11.72 -31.18
C GLU A 211 -22.34 -12.91 -30.86
N GLY A 212 -22.92 -14.05 -30.45
CA GLY A 212 -22.19 -15.29 -30.17
C GLY A 212 -21.42 -15.81 -31.39
N ARG A 213 -22.04 -15.84 -32.57
CA ARG A 213 -21.39 -16.23 -33.84
C ARG A 213 -20.24 -15.29 -34.21
N ARG A 214 -20.47 -13.99 -34.09
CA ARG A 214 -19.45 -12.98 -34.36
C ARG A 214 -18.25 -13.14 -33.42
N LEU A 215 -18.49 -13.27 -32.12
CA LEU A 215 -17.44 -13.47 -31.12
C LEU A 215 -16.66 -14.75 -31.35
N LEU A 216 -17.33 -15.83 -31.78
CA LEU A 216 -16.66 -17.08 -32.10
C LEU A 216 -15.73 -16.95 -33.32
N ASN A 217 -16.15 -16.23 -34.36
CA ASN A 217 -15.31 -15.95 -35.52
C ASN A 217 -14.12 -15.05 -35.15
N GLU A 218 -14.35 -14.00 -34.35
CA GLU A 218 -13.30 -13.14 -33.82
C GLU A 218 -12.28 -13.95 -32.99
N LEU A 219 -12.76 -14.83 -32.10
CA LEU A 219 -11.91 -15.75 -31.33
C LEU A 219 -11.08 -16.64 -32.24
N GLY A 220 -11.65 -17.21 -33.30
CA GLY A 220 -10.90 -18.02 -34.27
C GLY A 220 -9.72 -17.26 -34.91
N ILE A 221 -9.92 -15.98 -35.25
CA ILE A 221 -8.87 -15.12 -35.80
C ILE A 221 -7.81 -14.78 -34.74
N LEU A 222 -8.24 -14.42 -33.53
CA LEU A 222 -7.31 -14.08 -32.44
C LEU A 222 -6.42 -15.28 -32.07
N MET A 223 -6.97 -16.48 -32.17
CA MET A 223 -6.25 -17.72 -31.92
C MET A 223 -5.14 -18.00 -32.92
N ASP A 224 -5.44 -17.88 -34.22
CA ASP A 224 -4.43 -18.04 -35.27
C ASP A 224 -3.30 -17.01 -35.11
N LYS A 225 -3.64 -15.78 -34.71
CA LYS A 225 -2.63 -14.76 -34.39
C LYS A 225 -1.85 -15.06 -33.11
N PHE A 226 -2.49 -15.60 -32.08
CA PHE A 226 -1.83 -16.03 -30.85
C PHE A 226 -0.87 -17.20 -31.10
N GLU A 227 -1.24 -18.15 -31.95
CA GLU A 227 -0.37 -19.25 -32.40
C GLU A 227 0.85 -18.73 -33.17
N ARG A 228 0.68 -17.69 -33.96
CA ARG A 228 1.77 -16.97 -34.65
C ARG A 228 2.59 -16.06 -33.71
N GLY A 229 2.24 -15.98 -32.43
CA GLY A 229 2.92 -15.15 -31.43
C GLY A 229 2.72 -13.64 -31.61
N ARG A 230 1.63 -13.21 -32.28
CA ARG A 230 1.42 -11.81 -32.68
C ARG A 230 0.43 -11.02 -31.81
N GLU A 231 -0.26 -11.66 -30.87
CA GLU A 231 -1.35 -11.01 -30.13
C GLU A 231 -1.28 -11.14 -28.61
N GLU A 232 -1.95 -10.19 -27.95
CA GLU A 232 -2.00 -10.03 -26.51
C GLU A 232 -3.16 -10.82 -25.89
N LEU A 233 -2.84 -11.61 -24.87
CA LEU A 233 -3.77 -12.43 -24.08
C LEU A 233 -5.07 -11.73 -23.60
N PRO A 234 -5.09 -10.43 -23.23
CA PRO A 234 -6.27 -9.79 -22.67
C PRO A 234 -7.48 -9.72 -23.61
N GLU A 235 -7.26 -9.42 -24.89
CA GLU A 235 -8.37 -9.30 -25.87
C GLU A 235 -9.04 -10.67 -26.08
N LEU A 236 -8.23 -11.73 -26.12
CA LEU A 236 -8.71 -13.10 -26.26
C LEU A 236 -9.55 -13.53 -25.04
N GLU A 237 -9.12 -13.17 -23.84
CA GLU A 237 -9.86 -13.44 -22.59
C GLU A 237 -11.18 -12.68 -22.54
N GLU A 238 -11.21 -11.41 -22.93
CA GLU A 238 -12.41 -10.58 -22.95
C GLU A 238 -13.48 -11.21 -23.86
N LYS A 239 -13.10 -11.54 -25.10
CA LYS A 239 -14.01 -12.13 -26.09
C LYS A 239 -14.52 -13.51 -25.64
N TYR A 240 -13.66 -14.32 -25.04
CA TYR A 240 -14.02 -15.63 -24.52
C TYR A 240 -14.98 -15.54 -23.32
N ASN A 241 -14.73 -14.63 -22.37
CA ASN A 241 -15.62 -14.41 -21.22
C ASN A 241 -16.99 -13.91 -21.69
N ARG A 242 -17.01 -12.98 -22.65
CA ARG A 242 -18.26 -12.48 -23.24
C ARG A 242 -19.07 -13.61 -23.88
N LEU A 243 -18.41 -14.51 -24.61
CA LEU A 243 -19.06 -15.67 -25.20
C LEU A 243 -19.63 -16.61 -24.12
N ARG A 244 -18.92 -16.82 -23.01
CA ARG A 244 -19.43 -17.59 -21.87
C ARG A 244 -20.65 -16.96 -21.21
N GLU A 245 -20.70 -15.64 -21.08
CA GLU A 245 -21.88 -14.93 -20.55
C GLU A 245 -23.11 -15.17 -21.42
N ILE A 246 -22.94 -15.18 -22.75
CA ILE A 246 -24.03 -15.50 -23.70
C ILE A 246 -24.49 -16.94 -23.52
N ILE A 247 -23.55 -17.90 -23.44
CA ILE A 247 -23.87 -19.31 -23.24
C ILE A 247 -24.57 -19.55 -21.89
N ALA A 248 -24.19 -18.83 -20.83
CA ALA A 248 -24.81 -18.97 -19.52
C ALA A 248 -26.30 -18.57 -19.50
N LYS A 249 -26.76 -17.78 -20.47
CA LYS A 249 -28.16 -17.39 -20.64
C LYS A 249 -29.01 -18.43 -21.38
N GLU A 250 -28.45 -19.59 -21.76
CA GLU A 250 -29.09 -20.66 -22.55
C GLU A 250 -30.47 -21.08 -22.07
N ASN A 251 -30.72 -21.07 -20.76
CA ASN A 251 -31.99 -21.51 -20.18
C ASN A 251 -33.20 -20.64 -20.61
N GLY A 252 -32.97 -19.47 -21.20
CA GLY A 252 -34.02 -18.56 -21.70
C GLY A 252 -34.37 -18.72 -23.18
N PHE A 253 -33.70 -19.60 -23.94
CA PHE A 253 -33.87 -19.72 -25.39
C PHE A 253 -34.82 -20.88 -25.74
N SER A 254 -36.04 -20.59 -26.24
CA SER A 254 -36.97 -21.63 -26.70
C SER A 254 -36.74 -22.00 -28.17
N ASP A 255 -36.50 -21.01 -29.03
CA ASP A 255 -36.59 -21.18 -30.49
C ASP A 255 -35.21 -21.36 -31.14
N LEU A 256 -34.16 -20.77 -30.54
CA LEU A 256 -32.78 -20.81 -31.05
C LEU A 256 -31.85 -21.76 -30.28
N ALA A 257 -32.41 -22.63 -29.44
CA ALA A 257 -31.64 -23.57 -28.62
C ALA A 257 -30.74 -24.51 -29.45
N GLY A 258 -31.06 -24.77 -30.72
CA GLY A 258 -30.22 -25.59 -31.61
C GLY A 258 -28.89 -24.92 -31.96
N GLU A 259 -28.92 -23.62 -32.27
CA GLU A 259 -27.74 -22.88 -32.71
C GLU A 259 -26.80 -22.58 -31.53
N LEU A 260 -27.37 -22.22 -30.37
CA LEU A 260 -26.58 -22.00 -29.16
C LEU A 260 -25.89 -23.29 -28.69
N ARG A 261 -26.54 -24.44 -28.86
CA ARG A 261 -25.93 -25.76 -28.61
C ARG A 261 -24.74 -26.03 -29.53
N GLU A 262 -24.80 -25.61 -30.79
CA GLU A 262 -23.67 -25.74 -31.71
C GLU A 262 -22.51 -24.80 -31.33
N ILE A 263 -22.80 -23.54 -30.98
CA ILE A 263 -21.79 -22.61 -30.44
C ILE A 263 -21.13 -23.19 -29.18
N LYS A 264 -21.93 -23.72 -28.25
CA LYS A 264 -21.45 -24.38 -27.02
C LYS A 264 -20.57 -25.58 -27.32
N ARG A 265 -20.92 -26.39 -28.33
CA ARG A 265 -20.09 -27.51 -28.79
C ARG A 265 -18.75 -27.03 -29.36
N GLN A 266 -18.75 -25.98 -30.16
CA GLN A 266 -17.54 -25.39 -30.73
C GLN A 266 -16.63 -24.80 -29.65
N VAL A 267 -17.22 -24.13 -28.64
CA VAL A 267 -16.49 -23.66 -27.45
C VAL A 267 -15.95 -24.81 -26.61
N ALA A 268 -16.68 -25.92 -26.46
CA ALA A 268 -16.18 -27.09 -25.75
C ALA A 268 -14.98 -27.74 -26.48
N THR A 269 -15.05 -27.85 -27.81
CA THR A 269 -13.92 -28.29 -28.64
C THR A 269 -12.71 -27.37 -28.43
N PHE A 270 -12.96 -26.05 -28.39
CA PHE A 270 -11.94 -25.06 -28.09
C PHE A 270 -11.33 -25.25 -26.70
N GLU A 271 -12.15 -25.42 -25.64
CA GLU A 271 -11.69 -25.66 -24.27
C GLU A 271 -10.81 -26.92 -24.17
N SER A 272 -11.10 -27.93 -24.98
CA SER A 272 -10.32 -29.17 -25.02
C SER A 272 -9.02 -29.07 -25.83
N SER A 273 -8.86 -28.02 -26.64
CA SER A 273 -7.73 -27.85 -27.56
C SER A 273 -6.40 -27.57 -26.83
N ASP A 274 -5.29 -27.99 -27.44
CA ASP A 274 -3.94 -27.68 -26.96
C ASP A 274 -3.68 -26.17 -26.84
N VAL A 275 -4.35 -25.37 -27.67
CA VAL A 275 -4.17 -23.92 -27.67
C VAL A 275 -4.83 -23.28 -26.46
N SER A 276 -6.04 -23.73 -26.08
CA SER A 276 -6.66 -23.31 -24.82
C SER A 276 -5.80 -23.68 -23.62
N ARG A 277 -5.21 -24.88 -23.59
CA ARG A 277 -4.25 -25.26 -22.54
C ARG A 277 -3.05 -24.32 -22.49
N ARG A 278 -2.50 -23.91 -23.65
CA ARG A 278 -1.40 -22.93 -23.72
C ARG A 278 -1.82 -21.54 -23.21
N ILE A 279 -3.03 -21.10 -23.51
CA ILE A 279 -3.59 -19.82 -23.03
C ILE A 279 -3.75 -19.86 -21.51
N ILE A 280 -4.40 -20.89 -20.97
CA ILE A 280 -4.56 -21.09 -19.52
C ILE A 280 -3.20 -21.14 -18.84
N ARG A 281 -2.22 -21.84 -19.44
CA ARG A 281 -0.84 -21.90 -18.94
C ARG A 281 -0.17 -20.52 -18.93
N LYS A 282 -0.26 -19.73 -20.01
CA LYS A 282 0.30 -18.37 -20.05
C LYS A 282 -0.34 -17.45 -19.02
N ARG A 283 -1.67 -17.51 -18.88
CA ARG A 283 -2.41 -16.75 -17.87
C ARG A 283 -1.94 -17.10 -16.46
N PHE A 284 -1.87 -18.40 -16.16
CA PHE A 284 -1.40 -18.91 -14.88
C PHE A 284 0.02 -18.43 -14.54
N ILE A 285 0.94 -18.43 -15.53
CA ILE A 285 2.29 -17.89 -15.39
C ILE A 285 2.23 -16.40 -15.05
N LYS A 286 1.51 -15.61 -15.85
CA LYS A 286 1.41 -14.15 -15.67
C LYS A 286 0.85 -13.76 -14.31
N GLU A 287 -0.22 -14.41 -13.86
CA GLU A 287 -0.82 -14.16 -12.55
C GLU A 287 0.16 -14.53 -11.41
N GLY A 288 0.89 -15.64 -11.55
CA GLY A 288 1.93 -16.03 -10.59
C GLY A 288 3.10 -15.04 -10.55
N GLU A 289 3.58 -14.58 -11.71
CA GLU A 289 4.62 -13.57 -11.83
C GLU A 289 4.20 -12.22 -11.25
N ASP A 290 2.94 -11.82 -11.44
CA ASP A 290 2.39 -10.60 -10.85
C ASP A 290 2.36 -10.68 -9.31
N ILE A 291 2.02 -11.85 -8.74
CA ILE A 291 2.11 -12.08 -7.28
C ILE A 291 3.57 -11.96 -6.82
N LEU A 292 4.51 -12.60 -7.52
CA LEU A 292 5.95 -12.52 -7.19
C LEU A 292 6.49 -11.09 -7.29
N ARG A 293 6.06 -10.30 -8.30
CA ARG A 293 6.44 -8.90 -8.45
C ARG A 293 5.97 -8.07 -7.26
N ARG A 294 4.74 -8.28 -6.80
CA ARG A 294 4.21 -7.61 -5.59
C ARG A 294 4.93 -8.04 -4.32
N MET A 295 5.27 -9.33 -4.18
CA MET A 295 6.11 -9.82 -3.07
C MET A 295 7.45 -9.09 -3.04
N ASN A 296 8.10 -8.93 -4.19
CA ASN A 296 9.37 -8.21 -4.27
C ASN A 296 9.22 -6.71 -3.91
N SER A 297 8.16 -6.04 -4.38
CA SER A 297 7.88 -4.63 -4.00
C SER A 297 7.76 -4.47 -2.48
N HIS A 298 6.95 -5.31 -1.83
CA HIS A 298 6.79 -5.26 -0.38
C HIS A 298 8.06 -5.65 0.38
N LEU A 299 8.90 -6.52 -0.19
CA LEU A 299 10.20 -6.86 0.38
C LEU A 299 11.16 -5.65 0.38
N ASP A 300 11.09 -4.80 -0.65
CA ASP A 300 11.88 -3.57 -0.76
C ASP A 300 11.32 -2.43 0.13
N GLU A 301 10.01 -2.42 0.36
CA GLU A 301 9.32 -1.49 1.28
C GLU A 301 9.48 -1.86 2.77
N GLY A 302 9.99 -3.06 3.08
CA GLY A 302 10.06 -3.56 4.45
C GLY A 302 8.72 -4.06 5.02
N ALA A 303 7.72 -4.29 4.17
CA ALA A 303 6.38 -4.75 4.54
C ALA A 303 6.29 -6.29 4.62
N TYR A 304 7.05 -6.91 5.52
CA TYR A 304 7.25 -8.37 5.54
C TYR A 304 5.94 -9.18 5.73
N LYS A 305 5.00 -8.69 6.55
CA LYS A 305 3.68 -9.31 6.73
C LYS A 305 2.92 -9.46 5.40
N ASN A 306 3.03 -8.48 4.51
CA ASN A 306 2.39 -8.52 3.19
C ASN A 306 3.06 -9.55 2.28
N VAL A 307 4.38 -9.73 2.38
CA VAL A 307 5.11 -10.78 1.64
C VAL A 307 4.59 -12.16 2.03
N TYR A 308 4.40 -12.43 3.32
CA TYR A 308 3.85 -13.72 3.79
C TYR A 308 2.38 -13.93 3.37
N ALA A 309 1.56 -12.88 3.41
CA ALA A 309 0.17 -12.96 2.93
C ALA A 309 0.12 -13.29 1.43
N LEU A 310 0.98 -12.65 0.62
CA LEU A 310 1.11 -12.94 -0.81
C LEU A 310 1.72 -14.32 -1.08
N ARG A 311 2.61 -14.83 -0.24
CA ARG A 311 3.09 -16.22 -0.32
C ARG A 311 1.92 -17.20 -0.18
N GLY A 312 1.02 -16.97 0.77
CA GLY A 312 -0.20 -17.75 0.93
C GLY A 312 -1.16 -17.62 -0.26
N ALA A 313 -1.23 -16.45 -0.89
CA ALA A 313 -1.97 -16.25 -2.14
C ALA A 313 -1.36 -17.05 -3.30
N LEU A 314 -0.02 -17.05 -3.42
CA LEU A 314 0.70 -17.84 -4.41
C LEU A 314 0.48 -19.34 -4.21
N ASP A 315 0.46 -19.83 -2.96
CA ASP A 315 0.14 -21.24 -2.66
C ASP A 315 -1.29 -21.61 -3.05
N ARG A 316 -2.25 -20.70 -2.89
CA ARG A 316 -3.63 -20.92 -3.36
C ARG A 316 -3.69 -20.93 -4.88
N HIS A 317 -2.99 -20.01 -5.54
CA HIS A 317 -2.87 -19.95 -6.99
C HIS A 317 -2.31 -21.26 -7.56
N VAL A 318 -1.16 -21.71 -7.05
CA VAL A 318 -0.51 -22.95 -7.48
C VAL A 318 -1.38 -24.18 -7.21
N ARG A 319 -1.99 -24.30 -6.04
CA ARG A 319 -2.90 -25.42 -5.71
C ARG A 319 -4.17 -25.46 -6.57
N GLY A 320 -4.60 -24.31 -7.10
CA GLY A 320 -5.74 -24.22 -8.02
C GLY A 320 -5.47 -24.86 -9.37
N SER A 321 -4.21 -24.96 -9.78
CA SER A 321 -3.82 -25.61 -11.03
C SER A 321 -3.80 -27.14 -10.89
N ARG A 322 -4.67 -27.83 -11.64
CA ARG A 322 -4.65 -29.29 -11.78
C ARG A 322 -4.22 -29.64 -13.20
N GLY A 323 -3.16 -30.44 -13.35
CA GLY A 323 -2.70 -30.93 -14.65
C GLY A 323 -1.19 -31.09 -14.72
N ALA A 324 -0.72 -32.07 -15.49
CA ALA A 324 0.71 -32.32 -15.69
C ALA A 324 1.42 -31.10 -16.30
N ASP A 325 0.73 -30.35 -17.17
CA ASP A 325 1.24 -29.18 -17.90
C ASP A 325 1.65 -28.00 -16.99
N PHE A 326 1.14 -27.97 -15.76
CA PHE A 326 1.41 -26.92 -14.78
C PHE A 326 2.48 -27.30 -13.77
N LYS A 327 2.92 -28.56 -13.74
CA LYS A 327 3.80 -29.08 -12.67
C LYS A 327 5.12 -28.31 -12.58
N ASP A 328 5.78 -28.10 -13.70
CA ASP A 328 7.09 -27.42 -13.74
C ASP A 328 6.96 -25.94 -13.42
N VAL A 329 5.92 -25.28 -13.95
CA VAL A 329 5.63 -23.87 -13.68
C VAL A 329 5.28 -23.67 -12.21
N SER A 330 4.43 -24.54 -11.66
CA SER A 330 4.05 -24.54 -10.24
C SER A 330 5.26 -24.70 -9.34
N LYS A 331 6.16 -25.64 -9.67
CA LYS A 331 7.42 -25.84 -8.95
C LYS A 331 8.32 -24.60 -9.02
N TRP A 332 8.43 -23.98 -10.20
CA TRP A 332 9.20 -22.75 -10.37
C TRP A 332 8.62 -21.58 -9.56
N LEU A 333 7.31 -21.31 -9.68
CA LEU A 333 6.62 -20.25 -8.93
C LEU A 333 6.77 -20.45 -7.41
N THR A 334 6.54 -21.68 -6.94
CA THR A 334 6.69 -22.05 -5.52
C THR A 334 8.12 -21.79 -5.06
N GLY A 335 9.13 -22.22 -5.83
CA GLY A 335 10.54 -21.99 -5.52
C GLY A 335 10.90 -20.51 -5.44
N GLN A 336 10.41 -19.68 -6.38
CA GLN A 336 10.61 -18.22 -6.31
C GLN A 336 9.92 -17.61 -5.08
N GLY A 337 8.69 -18.05 -4.78
CA GLY A 337 7.97 -17.63 -3.58
C GLY A 337 8.71 -17.98 -2.29
N ASP A 338 9.29 -19.17 -2.21
CA ASP A 338 10.07 -19.62 -1.05
C ASP A 338 11.36 -18.81 -0.88
N VAL A 339 12.07 -18.48 -1.97
CA VAL A 339 13.23 -17.59 -1.94
C VAL A 339 12.85 -16.21 -1.39
N LEU A 340 11.78 -15.60 -1.90
CA LEU A 340 11.33 -14.29 -1.43
C LEU A 340 10.86 -14.32 0.03
N SER A 341 10.17 -15.38 0.44
CA SER A 341 9.73 -15.56 1.83
C SER A 341 10.91 -15.77 2.79
N ALA A 342 11.93 -16.51 2.37
CA ALA A 342 13.16 -16.69 3.15
C ALA A 342 13.93 -15.36 3.29
N LYS A 343 14.01 -14.57 2.21
CA LYS A 343 14.58 -13.21 2.27
C LYS A 343 13.79 -12.29 3.19
N ALA A 344 12.46 -12.33 3.14
CA ALA A 344 11.61 -11.56 4.04
C ALA A 344 11.91 -11.88 5.50
N LYS A 345 12.01 -13.18 5.83
CA LYS A 345 12.36 -13.64 7.17
C LYS A 345 13.73 -13.16 7.63
N LEU A 346 14.75 -13.23 6.76
CA LEU A 346 16.09 -12.72 7.07
C LEU A 346 16.10 -11.20 7.29
N ARG A 347 15.35 -10.44 6.48
CA ARG A 347 15.22 -8.97 6.63
C ARG A 347 14.45 -8.58 7.89
N GLU A 348 13.43 -9.34 8.25
CA GLU A 348 12.67 -9.18 9.49
C GLU A 348 13.55 -9.46 10.71
N GLU A 349 14.28 -10.59 10.71
CA GLU A 349 15.27 -10.92 11.74
C GLU A 349 16.34 -9.82 11.85
N PHE A 350 16.88 -9.34 10.73
CA PHE A 350 17.86 -8.25 10.71
C PHE A 350 17.30 -6.95 11.30
N SER A 351 16.06 -6.59 10.94
CA SER A 351 15.40 -5.38 11.46
C SER A 351 15.14 -5.47 12.97
N SER A 352 14.94 -6.68 13.50
CA SER A 352 14.75 -6.90 14.94
C SER A 352 16.02 -6.72 15.79
N LEU A 353 17.20 -6.67 15.16
CA LEU A 353 18.48 -6.50 15.87
C LEU A 353 18.69 -5.08 16.42
N ASP A 354 17.83 -4.12 16.07
CA ASP A 354 17.89 -2.70 16.50
C ASP A 354 19.32 -2.11 16.38
N LEU A 355 19.89 -2.23 15.18
CA LEU A 355 21.22 -1.70 14.87
C LEU A 355 21.16 -0.18 14.77
N LYS A 356 21.36 0.52 15.90
CA LYS A 356 21.40 1.98 15.94
C LYS A 356 22.78 2.48 15.55
N ILE A 357 22.89 3.02 14.33
CA ILE A 357 24.09 3.70 13.87
C ILE A 357 24.14 5.10 14.51
N THR A 358 25.03 5.29 15.48
CA THR A 358 25.15 6.57 16.22
C THR A 358 26.17 7.52 15.63
N GLY A 359 27.08 7.01 14.79
CA GLY A 359 28.13 7.83 14.20
C GLY A 359 28.96 7.10 13.16
N VAL A 360 29.78 7.87 12.45
CA VAL A 360 30.67 7.38 11.40
C VAL A 360 32.06 7.94 11.67
N ILE A 361 33.07 7.07 11.66
CA ILE A 361 34.46 7.48 11.84
C ILE A 361 35.07 7.76 10.47
N LEU A 362 35.28 9.04 10.23
CA LEU A 362 35.93 9.55 9.03
C LEU A 362 37.46 9.61 9.21
N PRO A 363 38.24 9.57 8.12
CA PRO A 363 39.65 9.95 8.15
C PRO A 363 39.85 11.34 8.77
N GLU A 364 41.03 11.63 9.32
CA GLU A 364 41.37 12.93 9.95
C GLU A 364 40.80 14.12 9.16
N PRO A 365 40.06 15.05 9.80
CA PRO A 365 39.31 16.12 9.11
C PRO A 365 40.18 16.94 8.14
N GLY A 366 41.40 17.29 8.54
CA GLY A 366 42.34 18.04 7.70
C GLY A 366 42.80 17.27 6.45
N ARG A 367 42.85 15.94 6.50
CA ARG A 367 43.14 15.11 5.31
C ARG A 367 41.93 15.01 4.41
N GLN A 368 40.73 14.87 4.99
CA GLN A 368 39.50 14.80 4.20
C GLN A 368 39.26 16.06 3.39
N ALA A 369 39.38 17.25 3.99
CA ALA A 369 39.21 18.51 3.27
C ALA A 369 40.17 18.60 2.06
N ARG A 370 41.45 18.24 2.27
CA ARG A 370 42.45 18.19 1.19
C ARG A 370 42.12 17.16 0.10
N TYR A 371 41.56 16.00 0.46
CA TYR A 371 41.16 14.99 -0.52
C TYR A 371 39.93 15.40 -1.30
N LEU A 372 38.93 16.01 -0.66
CA LEU A 372 37.75 16.55 -1.33
C LEU A 372 38.11 17.66 -2.31
N GLU A 373 39.01 18.58 -1.91
CA GLU A 373 39.50 19.64 -2.79
C GLU A 373 40.21 19.05 -4.03
N LYS A 374 41.09 18.06 -3.82
CA LYS A 374 41.79 17.38 -4.92
C LYS A 374 40.84 16.60 -5.81
N LEU A 375 39.84 15.93 -5.23
CA LEU A 375 38.82 15.20 -5.97
C LEU A 375 38.04 16.15 -6.88
N GLY A 376 37.56 17.28 -6.35
CA GLY A 376 36.84 18.28 -7.14
C GLY A 376 37.69 18.98 -8.21
N LYS A 377 39.02 19.02 -8.05
CA LYS A 377 39.94 19.45 -9.13
C LYS A 377 40.05 18.39 -10.22
N LEU A 378 40.22 17.12 -9.84
CA LEU A 378 40.35 16.01 -10.79
C LEU A 378 39.07 15.73 -11.58
N GLU A 379 37.90 15.86 -10.95
CA GLU A 379 36.61 15.68 -11.62
C GLU A 379 36.37 16.77 -12.68
N ARG A 380 36.74 18.02 -12.38
CA ARG A 380 36.73 19.11 -13.38
C ARG A 380 37.73 18.86 -14.51
N GLU A 381 38.94 18.42 -14.18
CA GLU A 381 39.98 18.09 -15.16
C GLU A 381 39.52 16.96 -16.10
N LEU A 382 38.85 15.92 -15.57
CA LEU A 382 38.27 14.84 -16.37
C LEU A 382 37.18 15.35 -17.31
N GLU A 383 36.28 16.22 -16.83
CA GLU A 383 35.21 16.79 -17.64
C GLU A 383 35.74 17.66 -18.77
N GLU A 384 36.73 18.51 -18.50
CA GLU A 384 37.42 19.33 -19.51
C GLU A 384 38.16 18.46 -20.53
N THR A 385 38.82 17.39 -20.06
CA THR A 385 39.58 16.46 -20.89
C THR A 385 38.68 15.70 -21.86
N GLY A 386 37.50 15.27 -21.40
CA GLY A 386 36.50 14.63 -22.26
C GLY A 386 35.93 15.53 -23.37
N LYS A 387 36.03 16.85 -23.22
CA LYS A 387 35.58 17.82 -24.24
C LYS A 387 36.68 18.21 -25.24
N ARG A 388 37.95 17.87 -24.98
CA ARG A 388 39.07 18.25 -25.87
C ARG A 388 39.17 17.29 -27.07
N PRO A 389 39.11 17.79 -28.32
CA PRO A 389 39.35 16.96 -29.49
C PRO A 389 40.79 16.44 -29.49
N GLY A 390 40.96 15.13 -29.66
CA GLY A 390 42.28 14.48 -29.69
C GLY A 390 42.81 13.96 -28.34
N CYS A 391 42.03 14.02 -27.25
CA CYS A 391 42.43 13.37 -26.00
C CYS A 391 42.55 11.84 -26.17
N SER A 392 43.61 11.26 -25.61
CA SER A 392 43.79 9.81 -25.63
C SER A 392 42.98 9.13 -24.52
N GLN A 393 42.38 7.97 -24.81
CA GLN A 393 41.67 7.17 -23.79
C GLN A 393 42.54 6.89 -22.56
N LYS A 394 43.85 6.74 -22.76
CA LYS A 394 44.84 6.52 -21.70
C LYS A 394 44.90 7.66 -20.67
N GLU A 395 44.69 8.91 -21.09
CA GLU A 395 44.65 10.06 -20.19
C GLU A 395 43.37 10.08 -19.36
N VAL A 396 42.23 9.76 -19.99
CA VAL A 396 40.93 9.61 -19.32
C VAL A 396 41.00 8.51 -18.25
N ASP A 397 41.53 7.34 -18.60
CA ASP A 397 41.68 6.21 -17.67
C ASP A 397 42.62 6.56 -16.49
N LYS A 398 43.69 7.33 -16.75
CA LYS A 398 44.61 7.78 -15.71
C LYS A 398 43.93 8.76 -14.74
N LEU A 399 43.11 9.69 -15.24
CA LEU A 399 42.34 10.61 -14.39
C LEU A 399 41.28 9.85 -13.59
N ALA A 400 40.56 8.92 -14.23
CA ALA A 400 39.58 8.06 -13.56
C ALA A 400 40.21 7.25 -12.41
N GLY A 401 41.39 6.66 -12.63
CA GLY A 401 42.13 5.94 -11.58
C GLY A 401 42.55 6.83 -10.41
N ARG A 402 42.95 8.09 -10.67
CA ARG A 402 43.26 9.06 -9.61
C ARG A 402 42.01 9.49 -8.83
N ILE A 403 40.89 9.67 -9.52
CA ILE A 403 39.60 9.99 -8.90
C ILE A 403 39.19 8.86 -7.95
N GLU A 404 39.25 7.60 -8.41
CA GLU A 404 38.89 6.45 -7.56
C GLU A 404 39.82 6.34 -6.34
N TYR A 405 41.12 6.56 -6.51
CA TYR A 405 42.08 6.61 -5.41
C TYR A 405 41.70 7.62 -4.31
N TYR A 406 41.25 8.83 -4.68
CA TYR A 406 40.81 9.81 -3.68
C TYR A 406 39.45 9.46 -3.09
N ARG A 407 38.52 8.91 -3.89
CA ARG A 407 37.22 8.44 -3.39
C ARG A 407 37.39 7.37 -2.32
N GLU A 408 38.25 6.37 -2.55
CA GLU A 408 38.55 5.32 -1.56
C GLU A 408 39.09 5.88 -0.25
N ARG A 409 39.91 6.93 -0.30
CA ARG A 409 40.47 7.56 0.90
C ARG A 409 39.50 8.46 1.67
N ILE A 410 38.42 8.91 1.02
CA ILE A 410 37.37 9.72 1.65
C ILE A 410 36.29 8.83 2.29
N ARG A 411 36.17 7.57 1.84
CA ARG A 411 35.18 6.62 2.38
C ARG A 411 35.30 6.48 3.90
N PRO A 412 34.16 6.33 4.61
CA PRO A 412 34.17 5.98 6.02
C PRO A 412 35.01 4.74 6.30
N ARG A 413 35.85 4.80 7.34
CA ARG A 413 36.67 3.65 7.75
C ARG A 413 35.95 2.72 8.70
N SER A 414 35.12 3.31 9.56
CA SER A 414 34.39 2.57 10.57
C SER A 414 33.07 3.24 10.88
N VAL A 415 32.14 2.47 11.42
CA VAL A 415 30.82 2.92 11.85
C VAL A 415 30.65 2.61 13.33
N ILE A 416 29.93 3.46 14.05
CA ILE A 416 29.57 3.26 15.46
C ILE A 416 28.16 2.70 15.51
N ILE A 417 28.01 1.44 15.93
CA ILE A 417 26.73 0.74 16.06
C ILE A 417 26.56 0.36 17.53
N ASN A 418 25.46 0.81 18.15
CA ASN A 418 25.17 0.59 19.58
C ASN A 418 26.41 0.83 20.48
N ASN A 419 27.09 1.97 20.27
CA ASN A 419 28.29 2.41 20.99
C ASN A 419 29.56 1.55 20.81
N ARG A 420 29.63 0.71 19.77
CA ARG A 420 30.83 -0.06 19.40
C ARG A 420 31.30 0.29 18.00
N VAL A 421 32.62 0.28 17.79
CA VAL A 421 33.25 0.64 16.51
C VAL A 421 33.44 -0.61 15.66
N TYR A 422 32.97 -0.58 14.42
CA TYR A 422 33.09 -1.66 13.45
C TYR A 422 33.70 -1.17 12.14
N GLY A 423 34.69 -1.89 11.62
CA GLY A 423 35.24 -1.67 10.28
C GLY A 423 34.71 -2.71 9.28
N PRO A 424 34.82 -2.46 7.97
CA PRO A 424 34.55 -3.48 6.95
C PRO A 424 35.31 -4.79 7.23
N GLY A 425 34.66 -5.94 7.05
CA GLY A 425 35.19 -7.27 7.40
C GLY A 425 34.93 -7.69 8.85
N SER A 426 34.36 -6.82 9.69
CA SER A 426 34.15 -7.13 11.11
C SER A 426 32.80 -7.81 11.34
N MET A 427 32.80 -8.85 12.19
CA MET A 427 31.57 -9.44 12.72
C MET A 427 30.91 -8.51 13.74
N ILE A 428 29.62 -8.21 13.56
CA ILE A 428 28.87 -7.32 14.43
C ILE A 428 28.40 -8.09 15.67
N PHE A 429 28.72 -7.57 16.86
CA PHE A 429 28.49 -8.21 18.16
C PHE A 429 29.01 -9.66 18.31
N GLY A 430 29.92 -10.12 17.44
CA GLY A 430 30.36 -11.51 17.42
C GLY A 430 29.29 -12.50 16.94
N GLN A 431 28.19 -12.02 16.36
CA GLN A 431 27.13 -12.86 15.82
C GLN A 431 27.58 -13.47 14.48
N ALA A 432 27.63 -14.80 14.42
CA ALA A 432 28.02 -15.52 13.21
C ALA A 432 27.06 -15.18 12.05
N GLY A 433 27.64 -14.82 10.90
CA GLY A 433 26.89 -14.46 9.71
C GLY A 433 26.30 -13.05 9.73
N LEU A 434 26.72 -12.17 10.64
CA LEU A 434 26.43 -10.73 10.55
C LEU A 434 27.73 -9.96 10.40
N GLU A 435 28.06 -9.60 9.17
CA GLU A 435 29.32 -8.94 8.81
C GLU A 435 29.07 -7.58 8.18
N LEU A 436 29.83 -6.56 8.57
CA LEU A 436 29.87 -5.29 7.84
C LEU A 436 30.76 -5.45 6.61
N VAL A 437 30.18 -5.52 5.43
CA VAL A 437 30.92 -5.77 4.17
C VAL A 437 31.55 -4.50 3.63
N LYS A 438 30.77 -3.40 3.61
CA LYS A 438 31.17 -2.16 2.93
C LYS A 438 30.56 -0.96 3.63
N LEU A 439 31.28 0.15 3.61
CA LEU A 439 30.78 1.47 3.98
C LEU A 439 30.91 2.40 2.77
N ASP A 440 29.81 3.02 2.37
CA ASP A 440 29.80 4.15 1.43
C ASP A 440 29.48 5.45 2.18
N ARG A 441 29.36 6.56 1.45
CA ARG A 441 29.04 7.87 2.04
C ARG A 441 27.71 7.88 2.79
N ASP A 442 26.71 7.23 2.21
CA ASP A 442 25.31 7.33 2.67
C ASP A 442 24.79 6.04 3.29
N PHE A 443 25.50 4.91 3.11
CA PHE A 443 25.01 3.59 3.49
C PHE A 443 26.10 2.72 4.14
N ALA A 444 25.70 1.92 5.11
CA ALA A 444 26.43 0.76 5.60
C ALA A 444 25.81 -0.52 5.00
N TYR A 445 26.64 -1.37 4.41
CA TYR A 445 26.22 -2.63 3.80
C TYR A 445 26.64 -3.80 4.67
N PHE A 446 25.68 -4.66 4.99
CA PHE A 446 25.87 -5.83 5.82
C PHE A 446 25.63 -7.09 4.98
N ASP A 447 26.35 -8.16 5.28
CA ASP A 447 25.98 -9.52 4.91
C ASP A 447 25.34 -10.17 6.14
N PHE A 448 24.07 -10.52 6.02
CA PHE A 448 23.35 -11.24 7.05
C PHE A 448 22.92 -12.62 6.54
N LYS A 449 23.68 -13.65 6.94
CA LYS A 449 23.49 -15.05 6.55
C LYS A 449 23.46 -15.25 5.02
N GLY A 450 24.26 -14.49 4.27
CA GLY A 450 24.35 -14.51 2.81
C GLY A 450 23.45 -13.50 2.10
N GLU A 451 22.54 -12.82 2.81
CA GLU A 451 21.69 -11.76 2.23
C GLU A 451 22.31 -10.38 2.49
N LYS A 452 22.44 -9.60 1.42
CA LYS A 452 23.00 -8.24 1.49
C LYS A 452 21.95 -7.26 1.99
N MET A 453 22.21 -6.63 3.13
CA MET A 453 21.37 -5.59 3.73
C MET A 453 22.06 -4.23 3.62
N ARG A 454 21.27 -3.16 3.68
CA ARG A 454 21.82 -1.79 3.79
C ARG A 454 21.08 -1.00 4.84
N LEU A 455 21.82 -0.18 5.59
CA LEU A 455 21.27 0.82 6.51
C LEU A 455 21.78 2.21 6.11
N ASN A 456 20.91 3.21 6.23
CA ASN A 456 21.30 4.59 6.03
C ASN A 456 22.27 5.01 7.14
N LEU A 457 23.38 5.63 6.74
CA LEU A 457 24.22 6.33 7.71
C LEU A 457 23.50 7.62 8.13
N PRO A 458 23.60 8.02 9.41
CA PRO A 458 23.17 9.36 9.79
C PRO A 458 23.89 10.35 8.88
N LYS A 459 23.17 11.37 8.38
CA LYS A 459 23.82 12.46 7.65
C LYS A 459 24.93 12.96 8.55
N VAL A 460 26.17 12.70 8.15
CA VAL A 460 27.31 13.25 8.86
C VAL A 460 27.05 14.73 8.87
N LEU A 461 26.78 15.30 10.05
CA LEU A 461 26.85 16.73 10.22
C LEU A 461 28.28 17.04 9.82
N SER A 462 28.47 17.59 8.61
CA SER A 462 29.74 18.16 8.22
C SER A 462 30.23 18.91 9.44
N PRO A 463 31.47 18.69 9.92
CA PRO A 463 31.97 19.48 11.03
C PRO A 463 31.66 20.92 10.66
N ILE A 464 30.79 21.56 11.44
CA ILE A 464 30.46 22.95 11.26
C ILE A 464 31.81 23.61 11.45
N VAL A 465 32.48 23.93 10.34
CA VAL A 465 33.63 24.80 10.34
C VAL A 465 33.03 26.11 10.81
N LYS A 466 33.09 26.34 12.12
CA LYS A 466 32.95 27.69 12.64
C LYS A 466 34.16 28.40 12.07
N ASP A 467 33.94 29.17 11.01
CA ASP A 467 34.87 30.20 10.59
C ASP A 467 34.98 31.15 11.79
N GLU A 468 36.04 30.98 12.58
CA GLU A 468 36.55 31.96 13.54
C GLU A 468 37.67 32.76 12.89
#